data_AF-A0A060VYD4-F1
#
_entry.id   AF-A0A060VYD4-F1
#
_cell.length_a   1.000
_cell.length_b   1.000
_cell.length_c   1.000
_cell.angle_alpha   90.00
_cell.angle_beta   90.00
_cell.angle_gamma   90.00
#
_symmetry.space_group_name_H-M   'P 1'
#
loop_
_entity.id
_entity.type
_entity.pdbx_description
1 polymer ?
#
loop_
_entity_poly.entity_id
_entity_poly.type
_entity_poly.pdbx_seq_one_letter_code
_entity_poly.pdbx_strand_id
1 'polypeptide(L)'
;MAAAESDREVPSALCTEFLNFSVKDTASKWLQVTDLYKEVYHHLARYVPKIYCLGPNLNPQSEDLLAQMLLQAPLEWYLCGEDPSTGLAKLEQNNQPSQLCGHVFKVGEPTYSCRECAADPTCVLCMQCFLGSVHKEHRYRMTTSGGGGFCDCGDTEAWKKGPYCQKHEPNISDSCQEVSIS
;
A
#
# COMPACT_ATOMS: atom_id res chain seq x y z
N MET A 1 19.14 24.55 42.26
CA MET A 1 17.80 25.10 41.98
C MET A 1 17.24 24.30 40.81
N ALA A 2 16.62 23.16 41.10
CA ALA A 2 15.97 22.32 40.10
C ALA A 2 14.61 22.96 39.80
N ALA A 3 14.39 23.41 38.57
CA ALA A 3 13.09 23.84 38.11
C ALA A 3 12.24 22.57 37.92
N ALA A 4 11.14 22.49 38.66
CA ALA A 4 10.16 21.42 38.53
C ALA A 4 9.63 21.37 37.09
N GLU A 5 9.69 20.19 36.48
CA GLU A 5 8.90 19.85 35.31
C GLU A 5 7.43 19.99 35.72
N SER A 6 6.78 21.08 35.30
CA SER A 6 5.34 21.20 35.52
C SER A 6 4.66 20.31 34.49
N ASP A 7 4.15 19.17 34.93
CA ASP A 7 3.04 18.47 34.28
C ASP A 7 1.94 19.49 34.00
N ARG A 8 1.85 19.96 32.75
CA ARG A 8 0.77 20.86 32.33
C ARG A 8 -0.27 20.01 31.63
N GLU A 9 -1.41 19.90 32.30
CA GLU A 9 -2.58 19.15 31.87
C GLU A 9 -3.01 19.54 30.44
N VAL A 10 -3.34 18.52 29.65
CA VAL A 10 -4.06 18.67 28.38
C VAL A 10 -5.29 19.55 28.64
N PRO A 11 -5.54 20.61 27.84
CA PRO A 11 -6.69 21.48 28.04
C PRO A 11 -7.98 20.68 28.25
N SER A 12 -8.72 20.96 29.33
CA SER A 12 -9.94 20.21 29.73
C SER A 12 -10.96 20.01 28.59
N ALA A 13 -11.04 20.97 27.66
CA ALA A 13 -11.89 20.90 26.47
C ALA A 13 -11.43 19.81 25.46
N LEU A 14 -10.11 19.67 25.27
CA LEU A 14 -9.54 18.59 24.48
C LEU A 14 -9.84 17.24 25.16
N CYS A 15 -9.61 17.12 26.48
CA CYS A 15 -9.94 15.90 27.24
C CYS A 15 -11.40 15.47 27.11
N THR A 16 -12.35 16.40 27.11
CA THR A 16 -13.78 16.07 27.00
C THR A 16 -14.17 15.66 25.59
N GLU A 17 -13.60 16.29 24.56
CA GLU A 17 -13.80 15.88 23.16
C GLU A 17 -13.14 14.53 22.88
N PHE A 18 -12.00 14.24 23.52
CA PHE A 18 -11.33 12.94 23.46
C PHE A 18 -12.14 11.81 24.07
N LEU A 19 -12.71 12.02 25.26
CA LEU A 19 -13.50 11.00 25.95
C LEU A 19 -14.75 10.57 25.17
N ASN A 20 -15.26 11.44 24.29
CA ASN A 20 -16.43 11.18 23.46
C ASN A 20 -16.07 10.82 22.01
N PHE A 21 -14.78 10.75 21.66
CA PHE A 21 -14.36 10.43 20.31
C PHE A 21 -14.42 8.92 20.06
N SER A 22 -15.16 8.52 19.03
CA SER A 22 -15.26 7.14 18.59
C SER A 22 -14.64 7.00 17.21
N VAL A 23 -13.51 6.30 17.15
CA VAL A 23 -12.79 5.97 15.92
C VAL A 23 -13.71 5.19 14.97
N LYS A 24 -14.35 4.15 15.50
CA LYS A 24 -15.26 3.27 14.76
C LYS A 24 -16.46 4.02 14.19
N ASP A 25 -17.08 4.91 14.97
CA ASP A 25 -18.24 5.66 14.48
C ASP A 25 -17.85 6.69 13.43
N THR A 26 -16.65 7.28 13.55
CA THR A 26 -16.10 8.20 12.54
C THR A 26 -15.91 7.47 11.21
N ALA A 27 -15.24 6.31 11.22
CA ALA A 27 -15.05 5.48 10.04
C ALA A 27 -16.39 4.99 9.46
N SER A 28 -17.33 4.58 10.32
CA SER A 28 -18.66 4.14 9.89
C SER A 28 -19.44 5.23 9.18
N LYS A 29 -19.32 6.50 9.63
CA LYS A 29 -19.91 7.64 8.92
C LYS A 29 -19.25 7.84 7.56
N TRP A 30 -17.92 7.75 7.48
CA TRP A 30 -17.20 7.87 6.21
C TRP A 30 -17.59 6.80 5.18
N LEU A 31 -17.91 5.59 5.61
CA LEU A 31 -18.40 4.52 4.72
C LEU A 31 -19.79 4.79 4.13
N GLN A 32 -20.58 5.70 4.71
CA GLN A 32 -21.97 5.95 4.32
C GLN A 32 -22.17 7.28 3.59
N VAL A 33 -21.13 8.10 3.46
CA VAL A 33 -21.23 9.42 2.83
C VAL A 33 -20.95 9.34 1.33
N THR A 34 -21.60 10.24 0.59
CA THR A 34 -21.41 10.34 -0.87
C THR A 34 -20.14 11.09 -1.26
N ASP A 35 -19.64 11.97 -0.39
CA ASP A 35 -18.44 12.79 -0.62
C ASP A 35 -17.44 12.57 0.52
N LEU A 36 -16.70 11.46 0.41
CA LEU A 36 -15.66 11.09 1.38
C LEU A 36 -14.57 12.16 1.49
N TYR A 37 -14.16 12.73 0.36
CA TYR A 37 -13.07 13.71 0.31
C TYR A 37 -13.37 14.90 1.22
N LYS A 38 -14.58 15.45 1.13
CA LYS A 38 -15.04 16.56 1.95
C LYS A 38 -15.05 16.21 3.44
N GLU A 39 -15.53 15.03 3.82
CA GLU A 39 -15.62 14.62 5.22
C GLU A 39 -14.25 14.35 5.85
N VAL A 40 -13.34 13.73 5.11
CA VAL A 40 -11.95 13.56 5.54
C VAL A 40 -11.27 14.91 5.67
N TYR A 41 -11.46 15.83 4.71
CA TYR A 41 -10.91 17.18 4.79
C TYR A 41 -11.41 17.94 6.01
N HIS A 42 -12.72 17.93 6.28
CA HIS A 42 -13.30 18.56 7.47
C HIS A 42 -12.74 17.98 8.77
N HIS A 43 -12.56 16.66 8.82
CA HIS A 43 -11.99 15.98 9.97
C HIS A 43 -10.54 16.41 10.22
N LEU A 44 -9.70 16.40 9.17
CA LEU A 44 -8.31 16.87 9.25
C LEU A 44 -8.24 18.34 9.66
N ALA A 45 -9.06 19.21 9.05
CA ALA A 45 -9.11 20.64 9.39
C ALA A 45 -9.52 20.89 10.85
N ARG A 46 -10.31 19.99 11.45
CA ARG A 46 -10.72 20.06 12.85
C ARG A 46 -9.61 19.64 13.81
N TYR A 47 -8.87 18.56 13.51
CA TYR A 47 -7.98 17.92 14.47
C TYR A 47 -6.50 18.23 14.28
N VAL A 48 -6.03 18.46 13.05
CA VAL A 48 -4.61 18.78 12.78
C VAL A 48 -4.14 20.03 13.57
N PRO A 49 -4.86 21.16 13.60
CA PRO A 49 -4.42 22.33 14.39
C PRO A 49 -4.43 22.07 15.90
N LYS A 50 -5.34 21.20 16.38
CA LYS A 50 -5.43 20.84 17.80
C LYS A 50 -4.28 19.96 18.27
N ILE A 51 -3.65 19.24 17.34
CA ILE A 51 -2.49 18.40 17.63
C ILE A 51 -1.22 19.26 17.54
N TYR A 52 -1.04 19.98 16.44
CA TYR A 52 0.26 20.57 16.09
C TYR A 52 0.37 22.09 16.31
N CYS A 53 -0.71 22.80 16.66
CA CYS A 53 -0.68 24.27 16.83
C CYS A 53 -0.89 24.73 18.29
N LEU A 54 -0.54 23.91 19.28
CA LEU A 54 -0.76 24.17 20.71
C LEU A 54 0.22 25.16 21.36
N GLY A 55 1.14 25.77 20.60
CA GLY A 55 2.07 26.80 21.07
C GLY A 55 3.55 26.37 21.00
N PRO A 56 4.48 27.12 21.62
CA PRO A 56 5.92 26.93 21.43
C PRO A 56 6.50 25.68 22.11
N ASN A 57 5.73 25.01 22.95
CA ASN A 57 6.17 23.83 23.69
C ASN A 57 5.73 22.57 22.95
N LEU A 58 6.62 22.05 22.10
CA LEU A 58 6.43 20.79 21.40
C LEU A 58 6.41 19.63 22.42
N ASN A 59 5.45 18.73 22.28
CA ASN A 59 5.46 17.44 22.99
C ASN A 59 5.23 16.32 21.98
N PRO A 60 6.29 15.86 21.30
CA PRO A 60 6.18 14.90 20.20
C PRO A 60 5.48 13.60 20.60
N GLN A 61 5.69 13.11 21.82
CA GLN A 61 5.05 11.87 22.28
C GLN A 61 3.53 12.02 22.40
N SER A 62 3.07 13.16 22.91
CA SER A 62 1.65 13.45 22.97
C SER A 62 1.06 13.70 21.58
N GLU A 63 1.79 14.40 20.71
CA GLU A 63 1.38 14.68 19.34
C GLU A 63 1.23 13.39 18.53
N ASP A 64 2.19 12.46 18.64
CA ASP A 64 2.16 11.14 17.99
C ASP A 64 0.96 10.32 18.46
N LEU A 65 0.71 10.27 19.78
CA LEU A 65 -0.44 9.56 20.33
C LEU A 65 -1.77 10.14 19.81
N LEU A 66 -1.88 11.47 19.79
CA LEU A 66 -3.08 12.15 19.30
C LEU A 66 -3.25 11.99 17.78
N ALA A 67 -2.17 12.04 17.01
CA ALA A 67 -2.20 11.80 15.57
C ALA A 67 -2.60 10.37 15.26
N GLN A 68 -2.07 9.39 16.00
CA GLN A 68 -2.48 7.99 15.89
C GLN A 68 -3.97 7.86 16.16
N MET A 69 -4.47 8.39 17.28
CA MET A 69 -5.87 8.18 17.68
C MET A 69 -6.88 8.96 16.84
N LEU A 70 -6.59 10.22 16.52
CA LEU A 70 -7.55 11.10 15.86
C LEU A 70 -7.43 11.10 14.34
N LEU A 71 -6.23 10.88 13.79
CA LEU A 71 -6.01 11.00 12.34
C LEU A 71 -5.87 9.62 11.70
N GLN A 72 -4.97 8.78 12.24
CA GLN A 72 -4.62 7.51 11.61
C GLN A 72 -5.67 6.43 11.88
N ALA A 73 -6.08 6.24 13.14
CA ALA A 73 -7.00 5.17 13.51
C ALA A 73 -8.36 5.25 12.77
N PRO A 74 -8.98 6.43 12.54
CA PRO A 74 -10.21 6.48 11.74
C PRO A 74 -9.99 6.04 10.29
N LEU A 75 -8.84 6.33 9.71
CA LEU A 75 -8.47 5.87 8.37
C LEU A 75 -8.23 4.36 8.35
N GLU A 76 -7.55 3.81 9.36
CA GLU A 76 -7.34 2.36 9.49
C GLU A 76 -8.68 1.61 9.56
N TRP A 77 -9.61 2.06 10.41
CA TRP A 77 -10.95 1.50 10.51
C TRP A 77 -11.74 1.64 9.20
N TYR A 78 -11.61 2.77 8.50
CA TYR A 78 -12.25 2.99 7.21
C TYR A 78 -11.70 2.04 6.13
N LEU A 79 -10.38 1.90 6.04
CA LEU A 79 -9.71 1.04 5.07
C LEU A 79 -9.99 -0.43 5.31
N CYS A 80 -10.00 -0.87 6.58
CA CYS A 80 -10.30 -2.25 6.94
C CYS A 80 -11.79 -2.58 6.89
N GLY A 81 -12.68 -1.59 7.08
CA GLY A 81 -14.14 -1.80 7.20
C GLY A 81 -14.56 -2.56 8.47
N GLU A 82 -13.61 -2.92 9.32
CA GLU A 82 -13.77 -3.62 10.58
C GLU A 82 -12.64 -3.22 11.55
N ASP A 83 -12.53 -3.92 12.67
CA ASP A 83 -11.40 -3.74 13.59
C ASP A 83 -10.05 -3.88 12.84
N PRO A 84 -9.15 -2.88 12.88
CA PRO A 84 -7.93 -2.88 12.06
C PRO A 84 -7.01 -4.08 12.30
N SER A 85 -6.88 -4.55 13.53
CA SER A 85 -6.05 -5.74 13.83
C SER A 85 -6.64 -6.98 13.18
N THR A 86 -7.97 -7.11 13.21
CA THR A 86 -8.68 -8.21 12.55
C THR A 86 -8.58 -8.11 11.03
N GLY A 87 -8.83 -6.92 10.46
CA GLY A 87 -8.77 -6.67 9.04
C GLY A 87 -7.37 -6.91 8.47
N LEU A 88 -6.33 -6.39 9.13
CA LEU A 88 -4.94 -6.60 8.73
C LEU A 88 -4.55 -8.08 8.78
N ALA A 89 -4.92 -8.81 9.84
CA ALA A 89 -4.66 -10.24 9.93
C ALA A 89 -5.34 -11.03 8.80
N LYS A 90 -6.56 -10.67 8.40
CA LYS A 90 -7.23 -11.27 7.24
C LYS A 90 -6.54 -10.91 5.93
N LEU A 91 -6.10 -9.67 5.75
CA LEU A 91 -5.35 -9.25 4.56
C LEU A 91 -4.03 -10.03 4.44
N GLU A 92 -3.29 -10.16 5.53
CA GLU A 92 -2.05 -10.96 5.58
C GLU A 92 -2.29 -12.43 5.26
N GLN A 93 -3.34 -13.04 5.83
CA GLN A 93 -3.71 -14.43 5.55
C GLN A 93 -4.11 -14.65 4.09
N ASN A 94 -4.72 -13.64 3.45
CA ASN A 94 -5.13 -13.68 2.05
C ASN A 94 -4.08 -13.08 1.11
N ASN A 95 -2.89 -12.73 1.61
CA ASN A 95 -1.83 -12.16 0.79
C ASN A 95 -1.24 -13.24 -0.13
N GLN A 96 -1.83 -13.38 -1.31
CA GLN A 96 -1.36 -14.32 -2.31
C GLN A 96 -0.15 -13.74 -3.07
N PRO A 97 0.79 -14.59 -3.52
CA PRO A 97 1.86 -14.15 -4.39
C PRO A 97 1.29 -13.44 -5.62
N SER A 98 1.79 -12.22 -5.88
CA SER A 98 1.41 -11.46 -7.07
C SER A 98 1.70 -12.26 -8.34
N GLN A 99 0.78 -12.18 -9.31
CA GLN A 99 1.02 -12.68 -10.67
C GLN A 99 2.05 -11.82 -11.42
N LEU A 100 2.32 -10.61 -10.94
CA LEU A 100 3.42 -9.76 -11.42
C LEU A 100 4.68 -10.00 -10.61
N CYS A 101 5.79 -10.25 -11.28
CA CYS A 101 7.09 -10.39 -10.62
C CYS A 101 7.57 -9.07 -10.00
N GLY A 102 7.56 -7.98 -10.77
CA GLY A 102 7.94 -6.65 -10.29
C GLY A 102 9.37 -6.53 -9.74
N HIS A 103 10.26 -7.50 -9.99
CA HIS A 103 11.64 -7.46 -9.49
C HIS A 103 12.35 -6.22 -10.02
N VAL A 104 12.81 -5.36 -9.11
CA VAL A 104 13.54 -4.14 -9.46
C VAL A 104 14.99 -4.49 -9.75
N PHE A 105 15.45 -4.19 -10.96
CA PHE A 105 16.82 -4.53 -11.34
C PHE A 105 17.85 -3.65 -10.64
N LYS A 106 18.94 -4.28 -10.19
CA LYS A 106 20.12 -3.58 -9.69
C LYS A 106 21.14 -3.36 -10.80
N VAL A 107 22.04 -2.40 -10.61
CA VAL A 107 23.17 -2.17 -11.51
C VAL A 107 23.97 -3.46 -11.64
N GLY A 108 24.25 -3.90 -12.86
CA GLY A 108 25.02 -5.12 -13.11
C GLY A 108 24.18 -6.40 -13.20
N GLU A 109 22.90 -6.38 -12.84
CA GLU A 109 22.04 -7.57 -12.94
C GLU A 109 21.72 -7.90 -14.41
N PRO A 110 21.67 -9.19 -14.79
CA PRO A 110 21.28 -9.59 -16.13
C PRO A 110 19.76 -9.45 -16.33
N THR A 111 19.40 -8.92 -17.49
CA THR A 111 18.02 -8.78 -18.01
C THR A 111 17.89 -9.60 -19.28
N TYR A 112 16.71 -10.18 -19.51
CA TYR A 112 16.46 -11.06 -20.65
C TYR A 112 15.26 -10.59 -21.45
N SER A 113 15.44 -10.32 -22.74
CA SER A 113 14.36 -9.91 -23.65
C SER A 113 14.19 -10.93 -24.77
N CYS A 114 12.98 -11.44 -24.97
CA CYS A 114 12.67 -12.38 -26.05
C CYS A 114 12.32 -11.64 -27.35
N ARG A 115 13.05 -11.88 -28.43
CA ARG A 115 12.86 -11.16 -29.70
C ARG A 115 11.57 -11.53 -30.44
N GLU A 116 11.01 -12.68 -30.11
CA GLU A 116 9.81 -13.21 -30.75
C GLU A 116 8.54 -12.83 -29.99
N CYS A 117 8.64 -12.77 -28.65
CA CYS A 117 7.47 -12.63 -27.79
C CYS A 117 7.29 -11.23 -27.20
N ALA A 118 8.36 -10.43 -27.06
CA ALA A 118 8.23 -9.09 -26.50
C ALA A 118 7.28 -8.21 -27.36
N ALA A 119 6.44 -7.43 -26.69
CA ALA A 119 5.59 -6.43 -27.32
C ALA A 119 6.46 -5.31 -27.93
N ASP A 120 7.45 -4.85 -27.18
CA ASP A 120 8.42 -3.84 -27.60
C ASP A 120 9.85 -4.11 -27.04
N PRO A 121 10.88 -3.34 -27.44
CA PRO A 121 12.27 -3.58 -27.02
C PRO A 121 12.58 -3.36 -25.53
N THR A 122 11.65 -2.80 -24.77
CA THR A 122 11.82 -2.53 -23.33
C THR A 122 11.39 -3.70 -22.45
N CYS A 123 10.64 -4.67 -22.99
CA CYS A 123 10.16 -5.82 -22.24
C CYS A 123 11.32 -6.74 -21.83
N VAL A 124 11.46 -6.96 -20.53
CA VAL A 124 12.57 -7.68 -19.90
C VAL A 124 12.11 -8.59 -18.76
N LEU A 125 12.79 -9.73 -18.63
CA LEU A 125 12.63 -10.68 -17.54
C LEU A 125 13.88 -10.66 -16.65
N CYS A 126 13.68 -10.86 -15.35
CA CYS A 126 14.76 -11.25 -14.46
C CYS A 126 15.20 -12.70 -14.72
N MET A 127 16.41 -13.05 -14.26
CA MET A 127 16.98 -14.38 -14.49
C MET A 127 16.06 -15.51 -14.05
N GLN A 128 15.43 -15.39 -12.87
CA GLN A 128 14.53 -16.42 -12.35
C GLN A 128 13.29 -16.59 -13.24
N CYS A 129 12.68 -15.48 -13.68
CA CYS A 129 11.51 -15.54 -14.55
C CYS A 129 11.84 -16.07 -15.94
N PHE A 130 12.98 -15.64 -16.50
CA PHE A 130 13.44 -16.14 -17.79
C PHE A 130 13.63 -17.66 -17.78
N LEU A 131 14.37 -18.20 -16.81
CA LEU A 131 14.64 -19.65 -16.67
C LEU A 131 13.37 -20.48 -16.39
N GLY A 132 12.40 -19.88 -15.71
CA GLY A 132 11.11 -20.48 -15.41
C GLY A 132 10.04 -20.27 -16.49
N SER A 133 10.36 -19.65 -17.62
CA SER A 133 9.42 -19.34 -18.70
C SER A 133 9.72 -20.13 -19.98
N VAL A 134 8.81 -20.05 -20.95
CA VAL A 134 9.01 -20.59 -22.30
C VAL A 134 10.13 -19.88 -23.06
N HIS A 135 10.46 -18.64 -22.69
CA HIS A 135 11.36 -17.76 -23.45
C HIS A 135 12.81 -18.22 -23.49
N LYS A 136 13.22 -19.12 -22.59
CA LYS A 136 14.56 -19.71 -22.60
C LYS A 136 14.84 -20.56 -23.85
N GLU A 137 13.79 -21.06 -24.49
CA GLU A 137 13.87 -21.85 -25.72
C GLU A 137 13.68 -20.99 -26.99
N HIS A 138 13.45 -19.68 -26.85
CA HIS A 138 13.30 -18.74 -27.95
C HIS A 138 14.59 -17.97 -28.23
N ARG A 139 14.60 -17.17 -29.30
CA ARG A 139 15.70 -16.23 -29.56
C ARG A 139 15.59 -15.02 -28.63
N TYR A 140 16.48 -14.97 -27.64
CA TYR A 140 16.54 -13.87 -26.68
C TYR A 140 17.80 -13.00 -26.82
N ARG A 141 17.82 -11.89 -26.10
CA ARG A 141 18.99 -11.04 -25.85
C ARG A 141 19.16 -10.92 -24.33
N MET A 142 20.39 -11.13 -23.86
CA MET A 142 20.76 -10.77 -22.49
C MET A 142 21.47 -9.41 -22.50
N THR A 143 21.11 -8.55 -21.56
CA THR A 143 21.71 -7.24 -21.34
C THR A 143 22.00 -7.02 -19.86
N THR A 144 23.06 -6.30 -19.55
CA THR A 144 23.35 -5.87 -18.18
C THR A 144 22.52 -4.64 -17.86
N SER A 145 21.75 -4.66 -16.77
CA SER A 145 20.96 -3.51 -16.33
C SER A 145 21.88 -2.40 -15.82
N GLY A 146 21.52 -1.16 -16.18
CA GLY A 146 22.10 0.05 -15.59
C GLY A 146 21.55 0.39 -14.19
N GLY A 147 20.64 -0.43 -13.65
CA GLY A 147 19.89 -0.17 -12.42
C GLY A 147 18.53 0.49 -12.69
N GLY A 148 17.52 0.10 -11.91
CA GLY A 148 16.14 0.51 -12.12
C GLY A 148 15.41 -0.33 -13.20
N GLY A 149 14.14 -0.03 -13.43
CA GLY A 149 13.24 -0.87 -14.23
C GLY A 149 12.78 -2.12 -13.48
N PHE A 150 11.80 -2.83 -14.05
CA PHE A 150 11.12 -3.94 -13.40
C PHE A 150 11.05 -5.15 -14.33
N CYS A 151 10.99 -6.34 -13.75
CA CYS A 151 10.70 -7.56 -14.50
C CYS A 151 9.23 -7.59 -14.93
N ASP A 152 8.98 -7.73 -16.23
CA ASP A 152 7.65 -7.72 -16.84
C ASP A 152 6.97 -9.10 -16.85
N CYS A 153 7.49 -10.05 -16.07
CA CYS A 153 6.83 -11.34 -15.90
C CYS A 153 5.49 -11.13 -15.21
N GLY A 154 4.42 -11.61 -15.82
CA GLY A 154 3.04 -11.41 -15.37
C GLY A 154 2.29 -10.30 -16.09
N ASP A 155 2.99 -9.42 -16.80
CA ASP A 155 2.38 -8.33 -17.55
C ASP A 155 1.93 -8.86 -18.92
N THR A 156 0.62 -8.97 -19.13
CA THR A 156 0.05 -9.48 -20.38
C THR A 156 0.19 -8.51 -21.54
N GLU A 157 0.45 -7.23 -21.29
CA GLU A 157 0.68 -6.22 -22.33
C GLU A 157 2.14 -6.22 -22.81
N ALA A 158 3.09 -6.63 -21.97
CA ALA A 158 4.51 -6.73 -22.31
C ALA A 158 4.86 -7.93 -23.21
N TRP A 159 4.01 -8.96 -23.28
CA TRP A 159 4.30 -10.20 -24.00
C TRP A 159 3.17 -10.65 -24.93
N LYS A 160 3.47 -10.79 -26.22
CA LYS A 160 2.56 -11.37 -27.22
C LYS A 160 2.18 -12.82 -26.90
N LYS A 161 3.08 -13.55 -26.24
CA LYS A 161 2.93 -14.97 -25.84
C LYS A 161 3.74 -15.24 -24.59
N GLY A 162 3.27 -16.17 -23.75
CA GLY A 162 3.96 -16.60 -22.54
C GLY A 162 4.26 -15.48 -21.53
N PRO A 163 3.25 -14.70 -21.09
CA PRO A 163 3.48 -13.60 -20.15
C PRO A 163 3.96 -14.06 -18.77
N TYR A 164 3.72 -15.33 -18.40
CA TYR A 164 4.04 -15.87 -17.08
C TYR A 164 5.23 -16.84 -17.12
N CYS A 165 5.98 -16.87 -16.02
CA CYS A 165 6.86 -17.99 -15.67
C CYS A 165 6.11 -18.94 -14.72
N GLN A 166 6.66 -20.14 -14.48
CA GLN A 166 6.07 -21.15 -13.59
C GLN A 166 5.75 -20.64 -12.17
N LYS A 167 6.49 -19.65 -11.66
CA LYS A 167 6.25 -19.07 -10.33
C LYS A 167 5.07 -18.10 -10.30
N HIS A 168 4.85 -17.40 -11.40
CA HIS A 168 3.88 -16.29 -11.48
C HIS A 168 2.67 -16.64 -12.34
N GLU A 169 2.50 -17.92 -12.69
CA GLU A 169 1.34 -18.39 -13.44
C GLU A 169 0.07 -18.25 -12.58
N PRO A 170 -1.05 -17.75 -13.15
CA PRO A 170 -2.32 -17.70 -12.45
C PRO A 170 -2.78 -19.09 -12.03
N ASN A 171 -3.16 -19.25 -10.75
CA ASN A 171 -3.91 -20.43 -10.34
C ASN A 171 -5.29 -20.38 -11.01
N ILE A 172 -5.61 -21.39 -11.83
CA ILE A 172 -6.86 -21.46 -12.61
C ILE A 172 -8.12 -21.38 -11.71
N SER A 173 -8.00 -21.61 -10.41
CA SER A 173 -9.09 -21.47 -9.42
C SER A 173 -9.61 -20.04 -9.23
N ASP A 174 -8.82 -19.00 -9.52
CA ASP A 174 -9.15 -17.61 -9.16
C ASP A 174 -9.74 -16.80 -10.33
N SER A 175 -9.78 -17.38 -11.53
CA SER A 175 -10.20 -16.68 -12.76
C SER A 175 -11.73 -16.59 -12.99
N CYS A 176 -12.55 -17.02 -12.03
CA CYS A 176 -14.02 -17.04 -12.16
C CYS A 176 -14.75 -15.90 -11.42
N GLN A 177 -14.07 -14.88 -10.89
CA GLN A 177 -14.73 -13.80 -10.13
C GLN A 177 -14.51 -12.39 -10.68
N GLU A 178 -14.48 -12.21 -12.01
CA GLU A 178 -14.86 -10.92 -12.60
C GLU A 178 -15.60 -11.16 -13.91
N VAL A 179 -16.94 -11.07 -13.86
CA VAL A 179 -17.83 -10.23 -14.69
C VAL A 179 -19.25 -10.76 -14.50
N SER A 180 -19.91 -10.32 -13.42
CA SER A 180 -21.38 -10.25 -13.36
C SER A 180 -21.78 -9.33 -12.21
N ILE A 181 -21.59 -8.02 -12.41
CA ILE A 181 -22.43 -7.01 -11.76
C ILE A 181 -23.50 -6.69 -12.80
N SER A 182 -24.65 -7.33 -12.63
CA SER A 182 -25.93 -6.96 -13.25
C SER A 182 -26.66 -5.96 -12.37
#